data_AF-A0A7W1M1B5-F1
#
_entry.id   AF-A0A7W1M1B5-F1
#
_cell.length_a   1.000
_cell.length_b   1.000
_cell.length_c   1.000
_cell.angle_alpha   90.00
_cell.angle_beta   90.00
_cell.angle_gamma   90.00
#
_symmetry.space_group_name_H-M   'P 1'
#
loop_
_entity.id
_entity.type
_entity.pdbx_description
1 polymer ?
#
loop_
_entity_poly.entity_id
_entity_poly.type
_entity_poly.pdbx_seq_one_letter_code
_entity_poly.pdbx_strand_id
1 'polypeptide(L)'
;MHFLAVVVLFPLLFWGLSLGCGVLVERLTGTRMPALLLMPFGFGALVSVSQFTTWWGPTAPLTPLILLALALLGFALGRDVLRARWRGRPGGWWWGISAALATYLLVAAPVIVSGRPTFSGYLLDTTGAIQMAGAERLLHHAHHFSTGLPAYGTTLAAYFGTGYPSGAHGVMASLGWLSGQEVIWLYSIFQALDLSLVALVLTFLARRVGLGRWPAAVTGTVASVPALVYAYALMGSIKELTALPMIVSMGALVLCARPLRLAVGARALLPFAIVAAAALGAIGIAASPWIALFGV
;
A
#
# COMPACT_ATOMS: atom_id res chain seq x y z
N MET A 1 23.61 -2.76 -7.62
CA MET A 1 22.20 -3.04 -7.28
C MET A 1 22.00 -4.54 -7.26
N HIS A 2 21.43 -5.10 -6.20
CA HIS A 2 21.31 -6.55 -6.03
C HIS A 2 19.86 -6.96 -6.26
N PHE A 3 19.59 -7.79 -7.27
CA PHE A 3 18.25 -8.29 -7.58
C PHE A 3 17.53 -8.89 -6.36
N LEU A 4 18.27 -9.60 -5.49
CA LEU A 4 17.77 -10.11 -4.21
C LEU A 4 17.29 -9.00 -3.25
N ALA A 5 17.93 -7.84 -3.24
CA ALA A 5 17.47 -6.71 -2.43
C ALA A 5 16.10 -6.22 -2.91
N VAL A 6 15.85 -6.24 -4.22
CA VAL A 6 14.58 -5.83 -4.82
C VAL A 6 13.47 -6.86 -4.56
N VAL A 7 13.74 -8.16 -4.69
CA VAL A 7 12.67 -9.18 -4.56
C VAL A 7 12.49 -9.73 -3.15
N VAL A 8 13.40 -9.42 -2.21
CA VAL A 8 13.32 -9.85 -0.81
C VAL A 8 13.37 -8.68 0.17
N LEU A 9 14.43 -7.87 0.16
CA LEU A 9 14.60 -6.81 1.17
C LEU A 9 13.55 -5.70 1.04
N PHE A 10 13.22 -5.30 -0.20
CA PHE A 10 12.20 -4.30 -0.45
C PHE A 10 10.79 -4.76 0.01
N PRO A 11 10.30 -5.98 -0.31
CA PRO A 11 9.09 -6.52 0.31
C PRO A 11 9.10 -6.55 1.84
N LEU A 12 10.22 -6.94 2.45
CA LEU A 12 10.33 -6.94 3.91
C LEU A 12 10.24 -5.53 4.49
N LEU A 13 10.88 -4.55 3.85
CA LEU A 13 10.76 -3.14 4.23
C LEU A 13 9.32 -2.65 4.05
N PHE A 14 8.69 -2.95 2.92
CA PHE A 14 7.30 -2.59 2.64
C PHE A 14 6.32 -3.13 3.70
N TRP A 15 6.37 -4.43 3.97
CA TRP A 15 5.51 -5.05 4.98
C TRP A 15 5.87 -4.58 6.38
N GLY A 16 7.16 -4.35 6.67
CA GLY A 16 7.62 -3.81 7.94
C GLY A 16 7.10 -2.41 8.23
N LEU A 17 7.25 -1.48 7.28
CA LEU A 17 6.73 -0.12 7.40
C LEU A 17 5.20 -0.11 7.49
N SER A 18 4.53 -0.92 6.66
CA SER A 18 3.07 -1.08 6.69
C SER A 18 2.59 -1.66 8.02
N LEU A 19 3.26 -2.67 8.56
CA LEU A 19 2.91 -3.24 9.87
C LEU A 19 3.13 -2.21 10.99
N GLY A 20 4.27 -1.54 11.01
CA GLY A 20 4.59 -0.51 12.01
C GLY A 20 3.54 0.60 12.03
N CYS A 21 3.25 1.18 10.87
CA CYS A 21 2.21 2.20 10.75
C CYS A 21 0.82 1.65 11.10
N GLY A 22 0.50 0.41 10.74
CA GLY A 22 -0.78 -0.22 11.08
C GLY A 22 -0.99 -0.38 12.58
N VAL A 23 0.09 -0.70 13.30
CA VAL A 23 0.08 -0.76 14.77
C VAL A 23 -0.04 0.64 15.36
N LEU A 24 0.57 1.66 14.77
CA LEU A 24 0.35 3.05 15.18
C LEU A 24 -1.13 3.44 15.02
N VAL A 25 -1.75 3.12 13.88
CA VAL A 25 -3.19 3.35 13.63
C VAL A 25 -4.05 2.63 14.68
N GLU A 26 -3.75 1.37 14.99
CA GLU A 26 -4.44 0.63 16.05
C GLU A 26 -4.33 1.34 17.41
N ARG A 27 -3.13 1.85 17.75
CA ARG A 27 -2.91 2.60 19.00
C ARG A 27 -3.71 3.90 19.04
N LEU A 28 -3.70 4.67 17.96
CA LEU A 28 -4.47 5.92 17.86
C LEU A 28 -5.98 5.68 17.89
N THR A 29 -6.43 4.56 17.32
CA THR A 29 -7.85 4.14 17.37
C THR A 29 -8.26 3.77 18.80
N GLY A 30 -7.33 3.24 19.60
CA GLY A 30 -7.55 2.92 21.02
C GLY A 30 -8.18 1.55 21.27
N THR A 31 -8.30 0.70 20.25
CA THR A 31 -8.79 -0.68 20.39
C THR A 31 -8.13 -1.62 19.41
N ARG A 32 -8.13 -2.92 19.70
CA ARG A 32 -7.50 -3.94 18.87
C ARG A 32 -8.25 -4.11 17.55
N MET A 33 -7.54 -3.93 16.45
CA MET A 33 -8.02 -4.21 15.10
C MET A 33 -7.87 -5.70 14.77
N PRO A 34 -8.63 -6.21 13.78
CA PRO A 34 -8.33 -7.50 13.20
C PRO A 34 -6.89 -7.55 12.67
N ALA A 35 -6.18 -8.60 13.09
CA ALA A 35 -4.78 -8.87 12.76
C ALA A 35 -4.42 -8.64 11.29
N LEU A 36 -5.20 -9.21 10.39
CA LEU A 36 -4.94 -9.18 8.95
C LEU A 36 -5.14 -7.80 8.33
N LEU A 37 -5.82 -6.88 9.01
CA LEU A 37 -6.07 -5.53 8.51
C LEU A 37 -4.99 -4.52 8.94
N LEU A 38 -4.07 -4.92 9.83
CA LEU A 38 -3.01 -4.02 10.31
C LEU A 38 -2.13 -3.52 9.16
N MET A 39 -1.57 -4.42 8.33
CA MET A 39 -0.73 -4.03 7.21
C MET A 39 -1.48 -3.17 6.17
N PRO A 40 -2.70 -3.53 5.71
CA PRO A 40 -3.49 -2.67 4.83
C PRO A 40 -3.75 -1.27 5.38
N PHE A 41 -4.12 -1.13 6.66
CA PHE A 41 -4.33 0.19 7.28
C PHE A 41 -3.04 1.01 7.39
N GLY A 42 -1.94 0.35 7.74
CA GLY A 42 -0.66 1.03 7.81
C GLY A 42 -0.13 1.45 6.46
N PHE A 43 -0.33 0.64 5.41
CA PHE A 43 -0.04 1.07 4.05
C PHE A 43 -0.90 2.26 3.64
N GLY A 44 -2.18 2.28 4.01
CA GLY A 44 -3.04 3.47 3.84
C GLY A 44 -2.49 4.70 4.55
N ALA A 45 -1.94 4.55 5.76
CA ALA A 45 -1.27 5.64 6.45
C ALA A 45 0.00 6.10 5.71
N LEU A 46 0.81 5.18 5.18
CA LEU A 46 1.99 5.52 4.37
C LEU A 46 1.59 6.33 3.13
N VAL A 47 0.59 5.88 2.37
CA VAL A 47 0.09 6.58 1.17
C VAL A 47 -0.45 7.96 1.52
N SER A 48 -1.24 8.06 2.59
CA SER A 48 -1.82 9.33 3.04
C SER A 48 -0.74 10.32 3.46
N VAL A 49 0.17 9.89 4.33
CA VAL A 49 1.27 10.75 4.83
C VAL A 49 2.17 11.15 3.68
N SER A 50 2.54 10.21 2.80
CA SER A 50 3.35 10.51 1.64
C SER A 50 2.71 11.56 0.75
N GLN A 51 1.40 11.46 0.46
CA GLN A 51 0.68 12.46 -0.34
C GLN A 51 0.78 13.86 0.28
N PHE A 52 0.68 13.97 1.61
CA PHE A 52 0.79 15.26 2.30
C PHE A 52 2.22 15.79 2.32
N THR A 53 3.21 14.95 2.66
CA THR A 53 4.60 15.41 2.83
C THR A 53 5.27 15.73 1.50
N THR A 54 4.87 15.10 0.39
CA THR A 54 5.38 15.44 -0.93
C THR A 54 4.70 16.65 -1.56
N TRP A 55 3.61 17.16 -0.98
CA TRP A 55 2.93 18.35 -1.50
C TRP A 55 3.74 19.64 -1.26
N TRP A 56 4.53 19.68 -0.19
CA TRP A 56 5.31 20.86 0.18
C TRP A 56 6.82 20.60 0.00
N GLY A 57 7.49 21.49 -0.74
CA GLY A 57 8.90 21.38 -1.12
C GLY A 57 9.86 21.02 0.04
N PRO A 58 9.80 21.72 1.19
CA PRO A 58 10.67 21.43 2.33
C PRO A 58 10.46 20.05 2.98
N THR A 59 9.23 19.51 2.94
CA THR A 59 8.93 18.20 3.56
C THR A 59 9.14 17.02 2.61
N ALA A 60 9.14 17.27 1.30
CA ALA A 60 9.23 16.20 0.31
C ALA A 60 10.50 15.33 0.47
N PRO A 61 11.72 15.90 0.66
CA PRO A 61 12.92 15.10 0.88
C PRO A 61 12.92 14.34 2.21
N LEU A 62 12.13 14.80 3.19
CA LEU A 62 12.00 14.17 4.50
C LEU A 62 10.96 13.04 4.51
N THR A 63 10.14 12.90 3.46
CA THR A 63 9.11 11.86 3.37
C THR A 63 9.62 10.47 3.76
N PRO A 64 10.75 9.96 3.24
CA PRO A 64 11.21 8.61 3.59
C PRO A 64 11.51 8.45 5.08
N LEU A 65 12.11 9.47 5.70
CA LEU A 65 12.42 9.49 7.13
C LEU A 65 11.17 9.63 7.98
N ILE A 66 10.18 10.42 7.55
CA ILE A 66 8.90 10.55 8.24
C ILE A 66 8.16 9.21 8.24
N LEU A 67 8.07 8.53 7.08
CA LEU A 67 7.44 7.22 6.97
C LEU A 67 8.12 6.18 7.86
N LEU A 68 9.47 6.16 7.87
CA LEU A 68 10.25 5.30 8.76
C LEU A 68 9.99 5.61 10.24
N ALA A 69 10.00 6.89 10.62
CA ALA A 69 9.78 7.32 12.00
C ALA A 69 8.39 6.92 12.50
N LEU A 70 7.35 7.05 11.68
CA LEU A 70 5.98 6.62 12.03
C LEU A 70 5.89 5.11 12.23
N ALA A 71 6.54 4.32 11.36
CA ALA A 71 6.57 2.88 11.53
C ALA A 71 7.30 2.46 12.81
N LEU A 72 8.47 3.07 13.09
CA LEU A 72 9.23 2.83 14.32
C LEU A 72 8.45 3.25 15.57
N LEU A 73 7.76 4.39 15.53
CA LEU A 73 6.88 4.84 16.61
C LEU A 73 5.75 3.84 16.86
N GLY A 74 5.14 3.32 15.79
CA GLY A 74 4.14 2.26 15.87
C GLY A 74 4.68 0.99 16.54
N PHE A 75 5.88 0.54 16.20
CA PHE A 75 6.52 -0.59 16.87
C PHE A 75 6.84 -0.30 18.35
N ALA A 76 7.37 0.88 18.66
CA ALA A 76 7.75 1.28 20.01
C ALA A 76 6.52 1.36 20.94
N LEU A 77 5.48 2.08 20.52
CA LEU A 77 4.23 2.22 21.27
C LEU A 77 3.40 0.93 21.24
N GLY A 78 3.49 0.16 20.17
CA GLY A 78 2.76 -1.08 19.91
C GLY A 78 3.35 -2.36 20.50
N ARG A 79 4.55 -2.29 21.09
CA ARG A 79 5.35 -3.46 21.47
C ARG A 79 4.58 -4.52 22.27
N ASP A 80 3.76 -4.10 23.24
CA ASP A 80 3.05 -5.02 24.12
C ASP A 80 1.87 -5.70 23.42
N VAL A 81 1.22 -4.99 22.49
CA VAL A 81 0.15 -5.56 21.66
C VAL A 81 0.72 -6.56 20.67
N LEU A 82 1.86 -6.24 20.03
CA LEU A 82 2.56 -7.16 19.14
C LEU A 82 3.04 -8.40 19.90
N ARG A 83 3.65 -8.24 21.08
CA ARG A 83 4.04 -9.37 21.93
C ARG A 83 2.84 -10.23 22.32
N ALA A 84 1.72 -9.62 22.69
CA ALA A 84 0.51 -10.35 23.03
C ALA A 84 -0.04 -11.14 21.83
N ARG A 85 -0.05 -10.55 20.62
CA ARG A 85 -0.45 -11.23 19.38
C ARG A 85 0.50 -12.39 19.05
N TRP A 86 1.79 -12.16 19.18
CA TRP A 86 2.82 -13.16 18.92
C TRP A 86 2.71 -14.36 19.87
N ARG A 87 2.52 -14.11 21.18
CA ARG A 87 2.34 -15.16 22.19
C ARG A 87 1.01 -15.89 22.05
N GLY A 88 -0.06 -15.15 21.76
CA GLY A 88 -1.39 -15.72 21.61
C GLY A 88 -1.59 -16.51 20.32
N ARG A 89 -0.66 -16.40 19.34
CA ARG A 89 -0.70 -17.00 17.99
C ARG A 89 -2.13 -17.28 17.54
N PRO A 90 -2.97 -16.26 17.31
CA PRO A 90 -4.37 -16.48 16.97
C PRO A 90 -4.40 -17.41 15.76
N GLY A 91 -4.85 -18.65 15.96
CA GLY A 91 -4.68 -19.68 14.97
C GLY A 91 -5.38 -19.24 13.69
N GLY A 92 -4.62 -19.02 12.63
CA GLY A 92 -5.13 -18.36 11.42
C GLY A 92 -4.24 -17.24 10.88
N TRP A 93 -3.48 -16.53 11.72
CA TRP A 93 -2.64 -15.41 11.25
C TRP A 93 -1.67 -15.84 10.14
N TRP A 94 -0.96 -16.96 10.35
CA TRP A 94 0.02 -17.49 9.39
C TRP A 94 -0.59 -17.84 8.03
N TRP A 95 -1.87 -18.23 8.01
CA TRP A 95 -2.59 -18.51 6.77
C TRP A 95 -2.89 -17.24 5.97
N GLY A 96 -3.14 -16.13 6.65
CA GLY A 96 -3.22 -14.81 5.99
C GLY A 96 -1.87 -14.35 5.45
N ILE A 97 -0.78 -14.50 6.23
CA ILE A 97 0.57 -14.22 5.72
C ILE A 97 0.88 -15.08 4.49
N SER A 98 0.59 -16.38 4.54
CA SER A 98 0.84 -17.26 3.39
C SER A 98 0.03 -16.85 2.17
N ALA A 99 -1.20 -16.35 2.36
CA ALA A 99 -2.02 -15.86 1.25
C ALA A 99 -1.39 -14.62 0.61
N ALA A 100 -0.93 -13.66 1.42
CA ALA A 100 -0.21 -12.48 0.94
C ALA A 100 1.10 -12.83 0.22
N LEU A 101 1.89 -13.73 0.80
CA LEU A 101 3.14 -14.20 0.20
C LEU A 101 2.88 -14.94 -1.12
N ALA A 102 1.88 -15.81 -1.17
CA ALA A 102 1.50 -16.51 -2.40
C ALA A 102 1.05 -15.52 -3.49
N THR A 103 0.22 -14.53 -3.15
CA THR A 103 -0.20 -13.48 -4.09
C THR A 103 0.99 -12.67 -4.59
N TYR A 104 1.89 -12.25 -3.70
CA TYR A 104 3.12 -11.57 -4.09
C TYR A 104 3.93 -12.40 -5.09
N LEU A 105 4.20 -13.67 -4.76
CA LEU A 105 5.00 -14.56 -5.62
C LEU A 105 4.34 -14.83 -6.97
N LEU A 106 3.00 -14.99 -7.02
CA LEU A 106 2.25 -15.18 -8.25
C LEU A 106 2.31 -13.94 -9.15
N VAL A 107 2.11 -12.75 -8.58
CA VAL A 107 2.10 -11.50 -9.35
C VAL A 107 3.50 -11.11 -9.78
N ALA A 108 4.49 -11.27 -8.90
CA ALA A 108 5.89 -10.97 -9.19
C ALA A 108 6.59 -12.08 -10.00
N ALA A 109 5.93 -13.21 -10.29
CA ALA A 109 6.53 -14.36 -10.96
C ALA A 109 7.26 -13.98 -12.26
N PRO A 110 6.71 -13.15 -13.18
CA PRO A 110 7.42 -12.78 -14.40
C PRO A 110 8.75 -12.05 -14.12
N VAL A 111 8.79 -11.22 -13.07
CA VAL A 111 10.00 -10.49 -12.67
C VAL A 111 11.00 -11.43 -12.00
N ILE A 112 10.54 -12.21 -11.01
CA ILE A 112 11.38 -13.14 -10.23
C ILE A 112 12.02 -14.19 -11.13
N VAL A 113 11.22 -14.85 -11.98
CA VAL A 113 11.69 -15.91 -12.89
C VAL A 113 12.65 -15.36 -13.95
N SER A 114 12.46 -14.11 -14.39
CA SER A 114 13.38 -13.50 -15.35
C SER A 114 14.78 -13.22 -14.77
N GLY A 115 14.93 -13.19 -13.44
CA GLY A 115 16.21 -12.97 -12.76
C GLY A 115 16.83 -11.59 -13.00
N ARG A 116 16.08 -10.66 -13.62
CA ARG A 116 16.54 -9.33 -14.04
C ARG A 116 15.41 -8.31 -13.87
N PRO A 117 15.71 -7.00 -13.73
CA PRO A 117 14.66 -6.00 -13.67
C PRO A 117 13.88 -6.03 -14.98
N THR A 118 12.57 -6.11 -14.83
CA THR A 118 11.64 -6.09 -15.95
C THR A 118 10.51 -5.13 -15.62
N PHE A 119 10.08 -4.37 -16.63
CA PHE A 119 8.87 -3.57 -16.57
C PHE A 119 7.86 -4.26 -17.49
N SER A 120 6.96 -5.04 -16.91
CA SER A 120 6.01 -5.89 -17.66
C SER A 120 5.09 -5.09 -18.59
N GLY A 121 4.85 -3.82 -18.29
CA GLY A 121 3.96 -2.93 -19.04
C GLY A 121 4.65 -2.20 -20.18
N TYR A 122 5.95 -2.43 -20.41
CA TYR A 122 6.71 -1.69 -21.41
C TYR A 122 6.11 -1.84 -22.80
N LEU A 123 5.84 -0.71 -23.47
CA LEU A 123 5.17 -0.58 -24.78
C LEU A 123 3.69 -1.00 -24.82
N LEU A 124 3.11 -1.53 -23.75
CA LEU A 124 1.67 -1.76 -23.64
C LEU A 124 0.96 -0.49 -23.17
N ASP A 125 1.50 0.13 -22.12
CA ASP A 125 1.09 1.45 -21.64
C ASP A 125 2.34 2.29 -21.36
N THR A 126 2.39 3.49 -21.94
CA THR A 126 3.52 4.42 -21.78
C THR A 126 3.44 5.21 -20.48
N THR A 127 2.29 5.21 -19.79
CA THR A 127 2.11 5.98 -18.56
C THR A 127 3.04 5.49 -17.44
N GLY A 128 3.37 4.20 -17.35
CA GLY A 128 4.26 3.69 -16.31
C GLY A 128 5.64 4.37 -16.28
N ALA A 129 6.17 4.77 -17.44
CA ALA A 129 7.42 5.55 -17.49
C ALA A 129 7.25 6.96 -16.89
N ILE A 130 6.12 7.61 -17.17
CA ILE A 130 5.76 8.93 -16.62
C ILE A 130 5.57 8.84 -15.10
N GLN A 131 4.99 7.75 -14.61
CA GLN A 131 4.77 7.48 -13.19
C GLN A 131 6.08 7.29 -12.43
N MET A 132 7.01 6.51 -12.98
CA MET A 132 8.35 6.32 -12.39
C MET A 132 9.14 7.63 -12.36
N ALA A 133 9.12 8.38 -13.46
CA ALA A 133 9.73 9.71 -13.57
C ALA A 133 9.15 10.70 -12.55
N GLY A 134 7.82 10.67 -12.35
CA GLY A 134 7.13 11.45 -11.33
C GLY A 134 7.55 11.06 -9.92
N ALA A 135 7.60 9.76 -9.62
CA ALA A 135 8.02 9.22 -8.32
C ALA A 135 9.44 9.68 -7.92
N GLU A 136 10.39 9.57 -8.84
CA GLU A 136 11.77 10.05 -8.64
C GLU A 136 11.80 11.56 -8.34
N ARG A 137 11.03 12.34 -9.09
CA ARG A 137 11.03 13.80 -8.96
C ARG A 137 10.34 14.30 -7.68
N LEU A 138 9.31 13.60 -7.21
CA LEU A 138 8.48 14.01 -6.07
C LEU A 138 9.30 14.26 -4.80
N LEU A 139 10.27 13.39 -4.48
CA LEU A 139 11.05 13.52 -3.26
C LEU A 139 11.99 14.74 -3.27
N HIS A 140 12.42 15.19 -4.44
CA HIS A 140 13.40 16.28 -4.56
C HIS A 140 12.76 17.63 -4.89
N HIS A 141 11.64 17.62 -5.62
CA HIS A 141 11.03 18.83 -6.17
C HIS A 141 9.56 18.99 -5.79
N ALA A 142 9.01 18.10 -4.94
CA ALA A 142 7.57 18.08 -4.65
C ALA A 142 6.75 18.11 -5.95
N HIS A 143 5.65 18.88 -5.99
CA HIS A 143 4.81 19.03 -7.17
C HIS A 143 5.30 20.12 -8.15
N HIS A 144 6.56 20.56 -8.06
CA HIS A 144 7.17 21.50 -9.01
C HIS A 144 7.73 20.77 -10.25
N PHE A 145 6.82 20.29 -11.09
CA PHE A 145 7.17 19.48 -12.28
C PHE A 145 7.71 20.30 -13.46
N SER A 146 7.41 21.60 -13.54
CA SER A 146 7.77 22.47 -14.67
C SER A 146 9.18 23.07 -14.62
N THR A 147 9.92 22.90 -13.53
CA THR A 147 11.19 23.63 -13.33
C THR A 147 12.38 22.99 -14.07
N GLY A 148 12.98 23.73 -14.99
CA GLY A 148 14.37 23.55 -15.43
C GLY A 148 14.69 22.35 -16.35
N LEU A 149 13.69 21.64 -16.88
CA LEU A 149 13.91 20.55 -17.84
C LEU A 149 13.01 20.75 -19.08
N PRO A 150 13.51 20.50 -20.31
CA PRO A 150 12.73 20.61 -21.56
C PRO A 150 11.52 19.64 -21.61
N ALA A 151 11.37 18.83 -22.66
CA ALA A 151 10.24 17.92 -22.84
C ALA A 151 9.86 17.10 -21.59
N TYR A 152 10.83 16.63 -20.80
CA TYR A 152 10.60 15.87 -19.57
C TYR A 152 9.76 16.62 -18.52
N GLY A 153 10.11 17.88 -18.22
CA GLY A 153 9.37 18.69 -17.25
C GLY A 153 7.96 19.01 -17.74
N THR A 154 7.82 19.29 -19.04
CA THR A 154 6.51 19.52 -19.67
C THR A 154 5.61 18.28 -19.60
N THR A 155 6.14 17.09 -19.88
CA THR A 155 5.37 15.84 -19.76
C THR A 155 4.91 15.59 -18.33
N LEU A 156 5.79 15.76 -17.33
CA LEU A 156 5.41 15.60 -15.93
C LEU A 156 4.42 16.65 -15.47
N ALA A 157 4.57 17.91 -15.90
CA ALA A 157 3.63 18.97 -15.58
C ALA A 157 2.25 18.73 -16.21
N ALA A 158 2.20 18.23 -17.45
CA ALA A 158 0.95 17.87 -18.11
C ALA A 158 0.23 16.71 -17.39
N TYR A 159 1.00 15.73 -16.89
CA TYR A 159 0.45 14.57 -16.20
C TYR A 159 0.06 14.86 -14.75
N PHE A 160 1.00 15.35 -13.94
CA PHE A 160 0.82 15.58 -12.50
C PHE A 160 0.30 16.97 -12.13
N GLY A 161 0.54 17.99 -12.96
CA GLY A 161 0.19 19.39 -12.66
C GLY A 161 -1.32 19.66 -12.61
N THR A 162 -2.14 18.74 -13.11
CA THR A 162 -3.62 18.82 -13.06
C THR A 162 -4.23 18.13 -11.83
N GLY A 163 -3.41 17.82 -10.82
CA GLY A 163 -3.86 17.19 -9.57
C GLY A 163 -3.88 15.67 -9.61
N TYR A 164 -3.00 15.05 -10.40
CA TYR A 164 -2.86 13.61 -10.42
C TYR A 164 -2.45 13.07 -9.04
N PRO A 165 -3.09 12.00 -8.54
CA PRO A 165 -2.79 11.42 -7.24
C PRO A 165 -1.37 10.83 -7.19
N SER A 166 -0.59 11.21 -6.18
CA SER A 166 0.85 10.94 -6.10
C SER A 166 1.27 10.12 -4.87
N GLY A 167 0.33 9.73 -4.00
CA GLY A 167 0.65 9.11 -2.72
C GLY A 167 1.39 7.78 -2.88
N ALA A 168 0.94 6.95 -3.82
CA ALA A 168 1.60 5.69 -4.18
C ALA A 168 3.04 5.92 -4.67
N HIS A 169 3.24 6.95 -5.50
CA HIS A 169 4.53 7.31 -6.07
C HIS A 169 5.53 7.74 -4.99
N GLY A 170 5.09 8.59 -4.07
CA GLY A 170 5.93 9.03 -2.96
C GLY A 170 6.28 7.89 -2.00
N VAL A 171 5.38 6.94 -1.76
CA VAL A 171 5.68 5.72 -0.99
C VAL A 171 6.73 4.86 -1.72
N MET A 172 6.50 4.53 -3.00
CA MET A 172 7.43 3.74 -3.80
C MET A 172 8.84 4.38 -3.86
N ALA A 173 8.92 5.67 -4.13
CA ALA A 173 10.17 6.42 -4.14
C ALA A 173 10.85 6.42 -2.76
N SER A 174 10.08 6.58 -1.68
CA SER A 174 10.60 6.58 -0.32
C SER A 174 11.19 5.24 0.07
N LEU A 175 10.54 4.13 -0.28
CA LEU A 175 11.09 2.80 -0.03
C LEU A 175 12.30 2.52 -0.92
N GLY A 176 12.32 3.02 -2.16
CA GLY A 176 13.52 2.98 -3.02
C GLY A 176 14.70 3.70 -2.39
N TRP A 177 14.48 4.92 -1.89
CA TRP A 177 15.48 5.69 -1.18
C TRP A 177 16.00 4.96 0.07
N LEU A 178 15.09 4.45 0.92
CA LEU A 178 15.46 3.71 2.15
C LEU A 178 16.19 2.39 1.87
N SER A 179 15.92 1.75 0.74
CA SER A 179 16.56 0.48 0.33
C SER A 179 17.75 0.66 -0.61
N GLY A 180 18.07 1.90 -1.01
CA GLY A 180 19.11 2.21 -1.98
C GLY A 180 18.87 1.61 -3.37
N GLN A 181 17.62 1.46 -3.78
CA GLN A 181 17.23 0.92 -5.09
C GLN A 181 16.56 1.98 -5.96
N GLU A 182 16.87 1.97 -7.27
CA GLU A 182 16.18 2.84 -8.23
C GLU A 182 14.73 2.40 -8.43
N VAL A 183 13.84 3.38 -8.65
CA VAL A 183 12.39 3.17 -8.80
C VAL A 183 12.06 2.16 -9.92
N ILE A 184 12.82 2.17 -11.02
CA ILE A 184 12.60 1.27 -12.15
C ILE A 184 12.70 -0.22 -11.78
N TRP A 185 13.47 -0.57 -10.76
CA TRP A 185 13.58 -1.95 -10.27
C TRP A 185 12.39 -2.34 -9.40
N LEU A 186 11.76 -1.36 -8.78
CA LEU A 186 10.76 -1.56 -7.74
C LEU A 186 9.35 -1.58 -8.31
N TYR A 187 9.11 -0.96 -9.47
CA TYR A 187 7.78 -0.68 -9.98
C TYR A 187 6.85 -1.92 -10.02
N SER A 188 7.24 -2.98 -10.74
CA SER A 188 6.43 -4.20 -10.82
C SER A 188 6.35 -4.96 -9.48
N ILE A 189 7.40 -4.88 -8.64
CA ILE A 189 7.42 -5.52 -7.31
C ILE A 189 6.48 -4.78 -6.36
N PHE A 190 6.43 -3.45 -6.41
CA PHE A 190 5.53 -2.61 -5.63
C PHE A 190 4.07 -2.94 -5.93
N GLN A 191 3.72 -3.11 -7.21
CA GLN A 191 2.39 -3.54 -7.64
C GLN A 191 2.01 -4.94 -7.13
N ALA A 192 2.96 -5.88 -7.13
CA ALA A 192 2.75 -7.20 -6.54
C ALA A 192 2.51 -7.13 -5.02
N LEU A 193 3.17 -6.19 -4.34
CA LEU A 193 2.99 -5.95 -2.91
C LEU A 193 1.63 -5.32 -2.60
N ASP A 194 1.13 -4.40 -3.42
CA ASP A 194 -0.23 -3.87 -3.30
C ASP A 194 -1.27 -5.00 -3.29
N LEU A 195 -1.14 -5.97 -4.21
CA LEU A 195 -2.03 -7.13 -4.27
C LEU A 195 -1.83 -8.11 -3.11
N SER A 196 -0.62 -8.19 -2.54
CA SER A 196 -0.39 -8.96 -1.32
C SER A 196 -1.23 -8.44 -0.14
N LEU A 197 -1.47 -7.12 -0.07
CA LEU A 197 -2.32 -6.51 0.95
C LEU A 197 -3.81 -6.83 0.71
N VAL A 198 -4.25 -6.85 -0.54
CA VAL A 198 -5.61 -7.28 -0.91
C VAL A 198 -5.88 -8.70 -0.40
N ALA A 199 -4.92 -9.61 -0.54
CA ALA A 199 -5.05 -10.99 -0.06
C ALA A 199 -5.30 -11.07 1.44
N LEU A 200 -4.64 -10.23 2.24
CA LEU A 200 -4.88 -10.16 3.68
C LEU A 200 -6.33 -9.77 4.00
N VAL A 201 -6.86 -8.75 3.31
CA VAL A 201 -8.22 -8.26 3.53
C VAL A 201 -9.25 -9.30 3.06
N LEU A 202 -9.04 -9.91 1.89
CA LEU A 202 -9.93 -10.93 1.35
C LEU A 202 -9.90 -12.22 2.17
N THR A 203 -8.74 -12.63 2.70
CA THR A 203 -8.68 -13.72 3.68
C THR A 203 -9.44 -13.37 4.95
N PHE A 204 -9.36 -12.14 5.44
CA PHE A 204 -10.18 -11.69 6.58
C PHE A 204 -11.67 -11.78 6.27
N LEU A 205 -12.12 -11.29 5.12
CA LEU A 205 -13.53 -11.35 4.71
C LEU A 205 -14.00 -12.80 4.55
N ALA A 206 -13.22 -13.66 3.92
CA ALA A 206 -13.50 -15.08 3.79
C ALA A 206 -13.67 -15.77 5.16
N ARG A 207 -12.82 -15.43 6.13
CA ARG A 207 -12.96 -15.90 7.52
C ARG A 207 -14.24 -15.39 8.19
N ARG A 208 -14.69 -14.17 7.87
CA ARG A 208 -15.94 -13.60 8.40
C ARG A 208 -17.20 -14.26 7.86
N VAL A 209 -17.14 -14.84 6.66
CA VAL A 209 -18.23 -15.62 6.06
C VAL A 209 -18.26 -17.08 6.58
N GLY A 210 -17.30 -17.46 7.44
CA GLY A 210 -17.28 -18.76 8.11
C GLY A 210 -16.33 -19.79 7.49
N LEU A 211 -15.55 -19.42 6.47
CA LEU A 211 -14.58 -20.35 5.89
C LEU A 211 -13.48 -20.74 6.90
N GLY A 212 -13.03 -21.99 6.81
CA GLY A 212 -11.86 -22.51 7.53
C GLY A 212 -10.58 -21.72 7.23
N ARG A 213 -9.50 -21.95 7.98
CA ARG A 213 -8.26 -21.14 7.87
C ARG A 213 -7.60 -21.30 6.50
N TRP A 214 -7.45 -22.55 6.05
CA TRP A 214 -6.85 -22.86 4.75
C TRP A 214 -7.75 -22.43 3.59
N PRO A 215 -9.07 -22.75 3.54
CA PRO A 215 -9.93 -22.27 2.47
C PRO A 215 -9.96 -20.75 2.38
N ALA A 216 -10.00 -20.02 3.51
CA ALA A 216 -9.98 -18.56 3.49
C ALA A 216 -8.67 -17.97 2.95
N ALA A 217 -7.53 -18.63 3.20
CA ALA A 217 -6.26 -18.23 2.61
C ALA A 217 -6.25 -18.45 1.10
N VAL A 218 -6.70 -19.61 0.63
CA VAL A 218 -6.85 -19.91 -0.81
C VAL A 218 -7.78 -18.91 -1.48
N THR A 219 -8.95 -18.64 -0.88
CA THR A 219 -9.89 -17.63 -1.37
C THR A 219 -9.24 -16.26 -1.43
N GLY A 220 -8.53 -15.84 -0.39
CA GLY A 220 -7.84 -14.55 -0.36
C GLY A 220 -6.80 -14.42 -1.48
N THR A 221 -6.00 -15.47 -1.70
CA THR A 221 -5.01 -15.49 -2.79
C THR A 221 -5.69 -15.42 -4.16
N VAL A 222 -6.60 -16.34 -4.46
CA VAL A 222 -7.27 -16.44 -5.76
C VAL A 222 -8.06 -15.17 -6.09
N ALA A 223 -8.82 -14.65 -5.12
CA ALA A 223 -9.63 -13.46 -5.31
C ALA A 223 -8.81 -12.16 -5.41
N SER A 224 -7.51 -12.18 -5.06
CA SER A 224 -6.61 -11.03 -5.24
C SER A 224 -5.94 -10.98 -6.61
N VAL A 225 -6.00 -12.07 -7.38
CA VAL A 225 -5.39 -12.16 -8.72
C VAL A 225 -6.38 -12.55 -9.83
N PRO A 226 -7.62 -12.02 -9.86
CA PRO A 226 -8.50 -12.28 -10.99
C PRO A 226 -7.87 -11.71 -12.26
N ALA A 227 -8.22 -12.29 -13.42
CA ALA A 227 -7.56 -12.01 -14.70
C ALA A 227 -7.43 -10.50 -15.00
N LEU A 228 -8.49 -9.73 -14.74
CA LEU A 228 -8.47 -8.27 -14.94
C LEU A 228 -7.44 -7.57 -14.03
N VAL A 229 -7.44 -7.86 -12.73
CA VAL A 229 -6.50 -7.25 -11.77
C VAL A 229 -5.06 -7.63 -12.08
N TYR A 230 -4.84 -8.89 -12.46
CA TYR A 230 -3.52 -9.36 -12.91
C TYR A 230 -3.07 -8.63 -14.19
N ALA A 231 -3.99 -8.39 -15.14
CA ALA A 231 -3.68 -7.58 -16.32
C ALA A 231 -3.31 -6.13 -15.97
N TYR A 232 -3.99 -5.48 -15.00
CA TYR A 232 -3.61 -4.15 -14.50
C TYR A 232 -2.20 -4.15 -13.87
N ALA A 233 -1.81 -5.23 -13.18
CA ALA A 233 -0.44 -5.40 -12.68
C ALA A 233 0.56 -5.49 -13.83
N LEU A 234 0.28 -6.33 -14.83
CA LEU A 234 1.16 -6.45 -16.00
C LEU A 234 1.27 -5.15 -16.79
N MET A 235 0.18 -4.38 -16.93
CA MET A 235 0.15 -3.08 -17.62
C MET A 235 0.94 -1.99 -16.90
N GLY A 236 1.24 -2.15 -15.61
CA GLY A 236 1.90 -1.09 -14.85
C GLY A 236 0.95 -0.03 -14.26
N SER A 237 -0.31 -0.38 -14.03
CA SER A 237 -1.35 0.52 -13.51
C SER A 237 -1.25 0.73 -11.99
N ILE A 238 -0.32 1.59 -11.57
CA ILE A 238 -0.02 1.82 -10.14
C ILE A 238 -1.21 2.41 -9.37
N LYS A 239 -1.97 3.37 -9.92
CA LYS A 239 -3.08 4.02 -9.19
C LYS A 239 -4.18 3.01 -8.82
N GLU A 240 -4.59 2.17 -9.77
CA GLU A 240 -5.65 1.18 -9.58
C GLU A 240 -5.23 0.12 -8.55
N LEU A 241 -3.99 -0.36 -8.66
CA LEU A 241 -3.48 -1.38 -7.75
C LEU A 241 -3.27 -0.86 -6.34
N THR A 242 -2.81 0.39 -6.16
CA THR A 242 -2.70 0.99 -4.84
C THR A 242 -4.07 1.31 -4.23
N ALA A 243 -5.06 1.67 -5.06
CA ALA A 243 -6.42 1.94 -4.56
C ALA A 243 -7.17 0.68 -4.14
N LEU A 244 -6.95 -0.46 -4.80
CA LEU A 244 -7.66 -1.70 -4.52
C LEU A 244 -7.60 -2.15 -3.04
N PRO A 245 -6.42 -2.25 -2.37
CA PRO A 245 -6.38 -2.60 -0.95
C PRO A 245 -7.10 -1.58 -0.07
N MET A 246 -7.15 -0.30 -0.46
CA MET A 246 -7.91 0.72 0.28
C MET A 246 -9.42 0.51 0.16
N ILE A 247 -9.92 0.28 -1.06
CA ILE A 247 -11.34 0.04 -1.33
C ILE A 247 -11.83 -1.21 -0.60
N VAL A 248 -11.10 -2.33 -0.71
CA VAL A 248 -11.48 -3.57 -0.04
C VAL A 248 -11.38 -3.43 1.49
N SER A 249 -10.40 -2.66 2.00
CA SER A 249 -10.28 -2.35 3.42
C SER A 249 -11.46 -1.53 3.95
N MET A 250 -11.96 -0.55 3.17
CA MET A 250 -13.19 0.18 3.52
C MET A 250 -14.38 -0.78 3.65
N GLY A 251 -14.56 -1.71 2.69
CA GLY A 251 -15.59 -2.75 2.78
C GLY A 251 -15.43 -3.65 4.03
N ALA A 252 -14.20 -4.04 4.37
CA ALA A 252 -13.92 -4.82 5.57
C ALA A 252 -14.20 -4.06 6.88
N LEU A 253 -14.04 -2.73 6.87
CA LEU A 253 -14.35 -1.87 8.00
C LEU A 253 -15.85 -1.78 8.29
N VAL A 254 -16.72 -1.92 7.29
CA VAL A 254 -18.18 -2.01 7.51
C VAL A 254 -18.52 -3.15 8.47
N LEU A 255 -17.87 -4.32 8.31
CA LEU A 255 -18.06 -5.47 9.20
C LEU A 255 -17.51 -5.25 10.62
N CYS A 256 -16.61 -4.28 10.79
CA CYS A 256 -16.01 -3.94 12.06
C CYS A 256 -16.66 -2.71 12.71
N ALA A 257 -17.46 -1.93 11.97
CA ALA A 257 -17.89 -0.60 12.37
C ALA A 257 -18.66 -0.59 13.69
N ARG A 258 -19.66 -1.47 13.86
CA ARG A 258 -20.46 -1.53 15.09
C ARG A 258 -19.62 -1.91 16.32
N PRO A 259 -18.85 -3.02 16.32
CA PRO A 259 -17.94 -3.34 17.43
C PRO A 259 -16.94 -2.22 17.75
N LEU A 260 -16.39 -1.56 16.73
CA LEU A 260 -15.43 -0.47 16.93
C LEU A 260 -16.08 0.77 17.56
N ARG A 261 -17.24 1.19 17.06
CA ARG A 261 -17.99 2.32 17.61
C ARG A 261 -18.38 2.10 19.07
N LEU A 262 -18.84 0.90 19.41
CA LEU A 262 -19.16 0.54 20.79
C LEU A 262 -17.94 0.57 21.71
N ALA A 263 -16.75 0.24 21.20
CA ALA A 263 -15.53 0.19 22.00
C ALA A 263 -14.87 1.56 22.21
N VAL A 264 -14.85 2.43 21.19
CA VAL A 264 -14.01 3.65 21.20
C VAL A 264 -14.71 4.92 20.69
N GLY A 265 -16.02 4.88 20.43
CA GLY A 265 -16.80 6.04 20.00
C GLY A 265 -16.29 6.64 18.68
N ALA A 266 -16.10 7.97 18.65
CA ALA A 266 -15.68 8.71 17.45
C ALA A 266 -14.32 8.28 16.89
N ARG A 267 -13.41 7.75 17.74
CA ARG A 267 -12.09 7.25 17.28
C ARG A 267 -12.23 6.06 16.33
N ALA A 268 -13.37 5.37 16.32
CA ALA A 268 -13.66 4.29 15.38
C ALA A 268 -13.65 4.74 13.90
N LEU A 269 -13.77 6.05 13.64
CA LEU A 269 -13.70 6.61 12.29
C LEU A 269 -12.25 6.69 11.75
N LEU A 270 -11.24 6.64 12.63
CA LEU A 270 -9.85 6.86 12.24
C LEU A 270 -9.35 5.87 11.16
N PRO A 271 -9.54 4.54 11.30
CA PRO A 271 -9.09 3.61 10.26
C PRO A 271 -9.77 3.88 8.91
N PHE A 272 -11.07 4.19 8.92
CA PHE A 272 -11.81 4.51 7.71
C PHE A 272 -11.30 5.79 7.05
N ALA A 273 -11.12 6.85 7.83
CA ALA A 273 -10.59 8.12 7.34
C ALA A 273 -9.20 7.96 6.68
N ILE A 274 -8.34 7.12 7.26
CA ILE A 274 -7.00 6.84 6.72
C ILE A 274 -7.09 6.10 5.37
N VAL A 275 -7.87 5.02 5.28
CA VAL A 275 -7.97 4.30 4.00
C VAL A 275 -8.74 5.09 2.94
N ALA A 276 -9.70 5.94 3.33
CA ALA A 276 -10.39 6.85 2.42
C ALA A 276 -9.44 7.93 1.89
N ALA A 277 -8.63 8.55 2.76
CA ALA A 277 -7.59 9.50 2.37
C ALA A 277 -6.54 8.85 1.46
N ALA A 278 -6.14 7.61 1.76
CA ALA A 278 -5.23 6.85 0.92
C ALA A 278 -5.83 6.53 -0.45
N ALA A 279 -7.12 6.17 -0.53
CA ALA A 279 -7.81 5.95 -1.80
C ALA A 279 -7.84 7.22 -2.65
N LEU A 280 -8.11 8.39 -2.05
CA LEU A 280 -7.99 9.69 -2.73
C LEU A 280 -6.54 9.95 -3.16
N GLY A 281 -5.55 9.64 -2.33
CA GLY A 281 -4.13 9.75 -2.64
C GLY A 281 -3.63 8.76 -3.71
N ALA A 282 -4.42 7.71 -4.02
CA ALA A 282 -4.12 6.71 -5.03
C ALA A 282 -4.81 6.99 -6.37
N ILE A 283 -6.13 7.21 -6.39
CA ILE A 283 -6.93 7.38 -7.62
C ILE A 283 -7.67 8.72 -7.72
N GLY A 284 -7.38 9.67 -6.83
CA GLY A 284 -7.98 10.99 -6.84
C GLY A 284 -9.49 10.94 -6.55
N ILE A 285 -10.24 11.87 -7.13
CA ILE A 285 -11.69 12.00 -6.91
C ILE A 285 -12.48 10.74 -7.35
N ALA A 286 -11.90 9.87 -8.17
CA ALA A 286 -12.49 8.59 -8.55
C ALA A 286 -12.70 7.64 -7.34
N ALA A 287 -12.06 7.89 -6.19
CA ALA A 287 -12.33 7.18 -4.95
C ALA A 287 -13.69 7.56 -4.31
N SER A 288 -14.25 8.73 -4.64
CA SER A 288 -15.44 9.27 -3.97
C SER A 288 -16.68 8.35 -3.97
N PRO A 289 -17.01 7.59 -5.03
CA PRO A 289 -18.16 6.68 -4.97
C PRO A 289 -17.96 5.55 -3.95
N TRP A 290 -16.73 5.05 -3.80
CA TRP A 290 -16.40 4.01 -2.82
C TRP A 290 -16.43 4.54 -1.39
N ILE A 291 -15.94 5.76 -1.20
CA ILE A 291 -16.01 6.45 0.10
C ILE A 291 -17.46 6.71 0.49
N ALA A 292 -18.31 7.12 -0.46
CA ALA A 292 -19.74 7.32 -0.21
C ALA A 292 -20.45 5.99 0.09
N LEU A 293 -20.15 4.93 -0.67
CA LEU A 293 -20.76 3.62 -0.49
C LEU A 293 -20.44 2.98 0.88
N PHE A 294 -19.19 3.12 1.33
CA PHE A 294 -18.72 2.53 2.59
C PHE A 294 -18.68 3.51 3.76
N GLY A 295 -18.98 4.79 3.53
CA GLY A 295 -19.02 5.82 4.54
C GLY A 295 -20.06 5.48 5.60
N VAL A 296 -19.59 5.06 6.78
CA VAL A 296 -20.44 4.71 7.93
C VAL A 296 -20.59 5.90 8.85
#